data_AF-A0A7X6M027-F1
#
_entry.id   AF-A0A7X6M027-F1
#
_cell.length_a   1.000
_cell.length_b   1.000
_cell.length_c   1.000
_cell.angle_alpha   90.00
_cell.angle_beta   90.00
_cell.angle_gamma   90.00
#
_symmetry.space_group_name_H-M   'P 1'
#
loop_
_entity.id
_entity.type
_entity.pdbx_description
1 polymer ?
#
loop_
_entity_poly.entity_id
_entity_poly.type
_entity_poly.pdbx_seq_one_letter_code
_entity_poly.pdbx_strand_id
1 'polypeptide(L)'
;MAVTKTQVLGWNLQAFSDIATDADKITGAIDGMADTMHRTIHDLEWSGQANRAATDRADREKQQMRTVGSAYFALAEACRAVYALQVAVTDIQTTVHTLEGSGRFRVDDDWTVHAVAQADENEAGNNTVKLKGLASHIDTEDARLAPMIAAAVQDINALAPISSTLCTPAAYSDLSDDTAKDDLRDFEDGTATPEQIARLELATQLSPEELAALQRGDQVNLPKGQFEYLQALMRGQDGMNLQQIEGLGSRMPGADGAKVQAAMADAMQLVSNPQIHTDGGNHGGMQQLPDRVRDLLTENPYHTSAGGPWVDKRGFTSLSTIVNRGEPALASGSDLDRGLLKQGSEIVKIEDRNPGFTSFHDNDSVADKMFGAASRDHRAVSDFITGDGMNATVTPGGRYNADDHVMSVLSHRWGSDEHGAEKLFTWIDDEAANPDPKVSANAGHTADTLAHMLVRNSDHLALNLPGHDGDSLGKVNPGVTRALAESMTPYLGNFAGAPDSTLINHTAKPFGEVDDLSKLFNVLDSDPTSAKIVNAAGSQWNDYLAYQAGLHPEQAPAMGMSSGHLTQAMTSGFQDQLKALDAHKQWEFTQQYNQKAAMADTVSNLDLVLHGCSSIPLH
;
A
#
# COMPACT_ATOMS: atom_id res chain seq x y z
N MET A 1 5.22 -21.32 -2.59
CA MET A 1 5.01 -20.64 -3.88
C MET A 1 6.37 -20.48 -4.53
N ALA A 2 6.45 -20.46 -5.86
CA ALA A 2 7.70 -20.13 -6.53
C ALA A 2 7.86 -18.61 -6.60
N VAL A 3 9.05 -18.09 -6.31
CA VAL A 3 9.37 -16.66 -6.45
C VAL A 3 9.14 -16.19 -7.88
N THR A 4 8.56 -15.01 -8.06
CA THR A 4 8.24 -14.43 -9.37
C THR A 4 9.29 -13.42 -9.81
N LYS A 5 9.33 -13.13 -11.13
CA LYS A 5 10.17 -12.07 -11.69
C LYS A 5 9.95 -10.73 -10.98
N THR A 6 8.70 -10.30 -10.87
CA THR A 6 8.35 -9.02 -10.26
C THR A 6 8.85 -8.90 -8.82
N GLN A 7 8.75 -9.97 -8.03
CA GLN A 7 9.26 -10.00 -6.65
C GLN A 7 10.78 -9.80 -6.61
N VAL A 8 11.55 -10.62 -7.33
CA VAL A 8 13.03 -10.60 -7.25
C VAL A 8 13.61 -9.31 -7.83
N LEU A 9 12.98 -8.70 -8.84
CA LEU A 9 13.41 -7.42 -9.38
C LEU A 9 13.30 -6.27 -8.36
N GLY A 10 12.37 -6.38 -7.39
CA GLY A 10 12.21 -5.41 -6.30
C GLY A 10 13.10 -5.68 -5.08
N TRP A 11 13.82 -6.79 -5.02
CA TRP A 11 14.57 -7.17 -3.82
C TRP A 11 15.90 -6.44 -3.65
N ASN A 12 16.13 -5.97 -2.42
CA ASN A 12 17.41 -5.52 -1.90
C ASN A 12 17.64 -6.19 -0.53
N LEU A 13 18.62 -7.09 -0.43
CA LEU A 13 18.84 -7.89 0.78
C LEU A 13 19.76 -7.21 1.80
N GLN A 14 20.17 -5.95 1.60
CA GLN A 14 21.10 -5.23 2.48
C GLN A 14 20.63 -5.19 3.94
N ALA A 15 19.32 -5.06 4.19
CA ALA A 15 18.75 -5.05 5.54
C ALA A 15 19.14 -6.30 6.36
N PHE A 16 19.28 -7.47 5.74
CA PHE A 16 19.71 -8.69 6.43
C PHE A 16 21.19 -8.64 6.86
N SER A 17 22.06 -7.96 6.10
CA SER A 17 23.44 -7.72 6.50
C SER A 17 23.52 -6.79 7.72
N ASP A 18 22.66 -5.77 7.75
CA ASP A 18 22.63 -4.79 8.83
C ASP A 18 22.11 -5.44 10.12
N ILE A 19 21.03 -6.22 10.04
CA ILE A 19 20.49 -7.02 11.16
C ILE A 19 21.54 -7.98 11.70
N ALA A 20 22.28 -8.69 10.84
CA ALA A 20 23.33 -9.59 11.29
C ALA A 20 24.45 -8.88 12.06
N THR A 21 24.83 -7.69 11.58
CA THR A 21 25.86 -6.85 12.22
C THR A 21 25.41 -6.38 13.61
N ASP A 22 24.14 -6.02 13.77
CA ASP A 22 23.62 -5.60 15.06
C ASP A 22 23.44 -6.77 16.04
N ALA A 23 22.98 -7.92 15.55
CA ALA A 23 22.90 -9.14 16.35
C ALA A 23 24.28 -9.61 16.87
N ASP A 24 25.34 -9.44 16.08
CA ASP A 24 26.72 -9.70 16.55
C ASP A 24 27.14 -8.76 17.68
N LYS A 25 26.84 -7.46 17.55
CA LYS A 25 27.16 -6.48 18.60
C LYS A 25 26.48 -6.85 19.91
N ILE A 26 25.21 -7.26 19.84
CA ILE A 26 24.43 -7.71 21.01
C ILE A 26 25.06 -8.98 21.61
N THR A 27 25.41 -9.96 20.77
CA THR A 27 26.11 -11.18 21.22
C THR A 27 27.40 -10.86 21.96
N GLY A 28 28.25 -10.00 21.37
CA GLY A 28 29.52 -9.59 21.97
C GLY A 28 29.34 -8.80 23.28
N ALA A 29 28.31 -7.96 23.37
CA ALA A 29 27.97 -7.24 24.59
C ALA A 29 27.52 -8.19 25.72
N ILE A 30 26.64 -9.15 25.40
CA ILE A 30 26.16 -10.17 26.36
C ILE A 30 27.32 -11.01 26.87
N ASP A 31 28.20 -11.49 25.99
CA ASP A 31 29.38 -12.26 26.37
C ASP A 31 30.33 -11.45 27.26
N GLY A 32 30.59 -10.18 26.89
CA GLY A 32 31.42 -9.27 27.68
C GLY A 32 30.85 -9.01 29.08
N MET A 33 29.53 -8.82 29.19
CA MET A 33 28.84 -8.65 30.48
C MET A 33 28.88 -9.93 31.31
N ALA A 34 28.61 -11.08 30.70
CA ALA A 34 28.63 -12.38 31.37
C ALA A 34 30.04 -12.72 31.91
N ASP A 35 31.08 -12.45 31.13
CA ASP A 35 32.47 -12.65 31.56
C ASP A 35 32.92 -11.64 32.63
N THR A 36 32.41 -10.42 32.59
CA THR A 36 32.72 -9.40 33.60
C THR A 36 32.06 -9.73 34.94
N MET A 37 30.77 -10.09 34.94
CA MET A 37 30.05 -10.54 36.13
C MET A 37 30.74 -11.75 36.74
N HIS A 38 31.04 -12.76 35.92
CA HIS A 38 31.66 -14.01 36.35
C HIS A 38 33.02 -13.77 37.02
N ARG A 39 33.90 -12.98 36.37
CA ARG A 39 35.22 -12.62 36.94
C ARG A 39 35.10 -11.81 38.22
N THR A 40 34.14 -10.88 38.28
CA THR A 40 33.92 -10.04 39.48
C THR A 40 33.63 -10.88 40.72
N ILE A 41 33.01 -12.06 40.58
CA ILE A 41 32.75 -12.98 41.69
C ILE A 41 33.90 -13.97 41.91
N HIS A 42 34.48 -14.52 40.84
CA HIS A 42 35.55 -15.52 40.92
C HIS A 42 36.90 -14.95 41.36
N ASP A 43 37.20 -13.69 41.04
CA ASP A 43 38.50 -13.06 41.35
C ASP A 43 38.56 -12.45 42.76
N LEU A 44 37.47 -12.55 43.55
CA LEU A 44 37.46 -12.08 44.93
C LEU A 44 38.22 -13.05 45.84
N GLU A 45 39.16 -12.50 46.63
CA GLU A 45 39.85 -13.26 47.68
C GLU A 45 38.94 -13.54 48.89
N TRP A 46 38.06 -14.52 48.73
CA TRP A 46 37.10 -14.96 49.75
C TRP A 46 36.88 -16.48 49.67
N SER A 47 36.64 -17.13 50.80
CA SER A 47 36.47 -18.59 50.88
C SER A 47 35.39 -19.02 51.86
N GLY A 48 34.93 -20.27 51.75
CA GLY A 48 33.90 -20.86 52.59
C GLY A 48 32.62 -21.21 51.83
N GLN A 49 31.56 -21.60 52.54
CA GLN A 49 30.30 -22.04 51.92
C GLN A 49 29.62 -20.93 51.11
N ALA A 50 29.70 -19.68 51.58
CA ALA A 50 29.09 -18.55 50.91
C ALA A 50 29.84 -18.16 49.61
N ASN A 51 31.17 -18.32 49.56
CA ASN A 51 31.93 -18.20 48.32
C ASN A 51 31.47 -19.25 47.29
N ARG A 52 31.37 -20.53 47.68
CA ARG A 52 30.88 -21.58 46.77
C ARG A 52 29.48 -21.29 46.23
N ALA A 53 28.56 -20.86 47.09
CA ALA A 53 27.21 -20.51 46.67
C ALA A 53 27.18 -19.34 45.67
N ALA A 54 28.06 -18.35 45.86
CA ALA A 54 28.20 -17.20 44.96
C ALA A 54 28.82 -17.59 43.62
N THR A 55 29.91 -18.37 43.61
CA THR A 55 30.53 -18.87 42.37
C THR A 55 29.58 -19.79 41.60
N ASP A 56 28.86 -20.69 42.28
CA ASP A 56 27.85 -21.56 41.66
C ASP A 56 26.70 -20.73 41.04
N ARG A 57 26.34 -19.61 41.67
CA ARG A 57 25.32 -18.68 41.13
C ARG A 57 25.86 -17.94 39.90
N ALA A 58 27.08 -17.42 39.96
CA ALA A 58 27.74 -16.75 38.85
C ALA A 58 27.90 -17.67 37.63
N ASP A 59 28.24 -18.95 37.85
CA ASP A 59 28.33 -19.94 36.78
C ASP A 59 26.97 -20.18 36.09
N ARG A 60 25.90 -20.30 36.88
CA ARG A 60 24.53 -20.44 36.34
C ARG A 60 24.07 -19.20 35.58
N GLU A 61 24.31 -18.01 36.12
CA GLU A 61 23.92 -16.75 35.46
C GLU A 61 24.70 -16.53 34.17
N LYS A 62 26.01 -16.83 34.16
CA LYS A 62 26.82 -16.81 32.94
C LYS A 62 26.26 -17.74 31.87
N GLN A 63 25.83 -18.95 32.25
CA GLN A 63 25.23 -19.90 31.32
C GLN A 63 23.89 -19.38 30.77
N GLN A 64 23.05 -18.77 31.60
CA GLN A 64 21.78 -18.18 31.17
C GLN A 64 21.98 -17.00 30.20
N MET A 65 22.90 -16.08 30.52
CA MET A 65 23.23 -14.95 29.65
C MET A 65 23.76 -15.43 28.29
N ARG A 66 24.66 -16.41 28.27
CA ARG A 66 25.17 -17.00 27.03
C ARG A 66 24.11 -17.75 26.21
N THR A 67 23.04 -18.21 26.84
CA THR A 67 21.89 -18.79 26.11
C THR A 67 21.20 -17.72 25.27
N VAL A 68 21.03 -16.50 25.81
CA VAL A 68 20.50 -15.34 25.06
C VAL A 68 21.45 -14.94 23.93
N GLY A 69 22.76 -14.83 24.22
CA GLY A 69 23.77 -14.52 23.21
C GLY A 69 23.79 -15.54 22.06
N SER A 70 23.60 -16.83 22.35
CA SER A 70 23.53 -17.88 21.32
C SER A 70 22.33 -17.71 20.39
N ALA A 71 21.19 -17.21 20.88
CA ALA A 71 20.01 -16.97 20.05
C ALA A 71 20.22 -15.79 19.08
N TYR A 72 20.83 -14.69 19.55
CA TYR A 72 21.24 -13.58 18.69
C TYR A 72 22.30 -14.00 17.66
N PHE A 73 23.25 -14.84 18.05
CA PHE A 73 24.23 -15.41 17.12
C PHE A 73 23.56 -16.24 16.01
N ALA A 74 22.58 -17.08 16.36
CA ALA A 74 21.82 -17.86 15.39
C ALA A 74 21.02 -16.97 14.42
N LEU A 75 20.44 -15.88 14.91
CA LEU A 75 19.79 -14.87 14.06
C LEU A 75 20.80 -14.24 13.09
N ALA A 76 21.97 -13.84 13.58
CA ALA A 76 23.03 -13.26 12.76
C ALA A 76 23.48 -14.23 11.65
N GLU A 77 23.67 -15.51 11.95
CA GLU A 77 24.02 -16.53 10.95
C GLU A 77 22.93 -16.70 9.89
N ALA A 78 21.65 -16.77 10.30
CA ALA A 78 20.54 -16.91 9.37
C ALA A 78 20.42 -15.68 8.44
N CYS A 79 20.52 -14.46 8.99
CA CYS A 79 20.47 -13.24 8.20
C CYS A 79 21.67 -13.10 7.24
N ARG A 80 22.89 -13.48 7.64
CA ARG A 80 24.04 -13.54 6.72
C ARG A 80 23.81 -14.53 5.58
N ALA A 81 23.20 -15.69 5.87
CA ALA A 81 22.88 -16.68 4.85
C ALA A 81 21.82 -16.17 3.86
N VAL A 82 20.84 -15.37 4.31
CA VAL A 82 19.91 -14.68 3.41
C VAL A 82 20.66 -13.66 2.56
N TYR A 83 21.49 -12.81 3.16
CA TYR A 83 22.27 -11.82 2.42
C TYR A 83 23.21 -12.45 1.37
N ALA A 84 23.72 -13.67 1.61
CA ALA A 84 24.51 -14.39 0.63
C ALA A 84 23.75 -14.70 -0.68
N LEU A 85 22.41 -14.74 -0.65
CA LEU A 85 21.56 -14.89 -1.84
C LEU A 85 21.59 -13.65 -2.75
N GLN A 86 22.10 -12.51 -2.28
CA GLN A 86 22.21 -11.27 -3.06
C GLN A 86 22.96 -11.50 -4.38
N VAL A 87 23.91 -12.45 -4.42
CA VAL A 87 24.60 -12.82 -5.66
C VAL A 87 23.62 -13.40 -6.69
N ALA A 88 22.78 -14.36 -6.29
CA ALA A 88 21.79 -14.98 -7.17
C ALA A 88 20.70 -13.97 -7.60
N VAL A 89 20.26 -13.12 -6.68
CA VAL A 89 19.30 -12.03 -6.95
C VAL A 89 19.87 -11.06 -7.99
N THR A 90 21.11 -10.61 -7.80
CA THR A 90 21.79 -9.69 -8.73
C THR A 90 22.01 -10.33 -10.10
N ASP A 91 22.33 -11.63 -10.15
CA ASP A 91 22.48 -12.39 -11.39
C ASP A 91 21.16 -12.49 -12.16
N ILE A 92 20.05 -12.73 -11.46
CA ILE A 92 18.71 -12.71 -12.05
C ILE A 92 18.40 -11.32 -12.60
N GLN A 93 18.52 -10.27 -11.78
CA GLN A 93 18.24 -8.88 -12.17
C GLN A 93 19.05 -8.47 -13.40
N THR A 94 20.35 -8.75 -13.40
CA THR A 94 21.25 -8.43 -14.52
C THR A 94 20.88 -9.21 -15.78
N THR A 95 20.53 -10.50 -15.64
CA THR A 95 20.13 -11.35 -16.78
C THR A 95 18.82 -10.83 -17.39
N VAL A 96 17.82 -10.53 -16.57
CA VAL A 96 16.52 -10.00 -17.02
C VAL A 96 16.70 -8.64 -17.70
N HIS A 97 17.42 -7.70 -17.07
CA HIS A 97 17.68 -6.38 -17.66
C HIS A 97 18.42 -6.48 -19.01
N THR A 98 19.37 -7.41 -19.13
CA THR A 98 20.10 -7.63 -20.40
C THR A 98 19.19 -8.18 -21.49
N LEU A 99 18.35 -9.16 -21.16
CA LEU A 99 17.43 -9.78 -22.10
C LEU A 99 16.39 -8.77 -22.61
N GLU A 100 15.71 -8.09 -21.69
CA GLU A 100 14.62 -7.15 -22.02
C GLU A 100 15.16 -5.84 -22.61
N GLY A 101 16.30 -5.35 -22.11
CA GLY A 101 16.96 -4.15 -22.66
C GLY A 101 17.44 -4.32 -24.10
N SER A 102 17.60 -5.55 -24.59
CA SER A 102 17.92 -5.82 -26.00
C SER A 102 16.72 -5.63 -26.93
N GLY A 103 15.48 -5.59 -26.40
CA GLY A 103 14.23 -5.54 -27.17
C GLY A 103 13.91 -6.83 -27.96
N ARG A 104 14.74 -7.88 -27.83
CA ARG A 104 14.63 -9.15 -28.56
C ARG A 104 14.05 -10.28 -27.73
N PHE A 105 13.95 -10.10 -26.42
CA PHE A 105 13.44 -11.10 -25.50
C PHE A 105 12.48 -10.46 -24.50
N ARG A 106 11.49 -11.21 -24.07
CA ARG A 106 10.57 -10.87 -22.97
C ARG A 106 10.68 -11.96 -21.91
N VAL A 107 10.72 -11.57 -20.64
CA VAL A 107 10.71 -12.53 -19.53
C VAL A 107 9.39 -12.38 -18.77
N ASP A 108 8.64 -13.47 -18.64
CA ASP A 108 7.39 -13.52 -17.86
C ASP A 108 7.66 -13.80 -16.37
N ASP A 109 6.64 -13.64 -15.53
CA ASP A 109 6.76 -13.81 -14.07
C ASP A 109 7.11 -15.23 -13.62
N ASP A 110 6.82 -16.24 -14.44
CA ASP A 110 7.20 -17.63 -14.20
C ASP A 110 8.64 -17.95 -14.66
N TRP A 111 9.42 -16.92 -15.03
CA TRP A 111 10.77 -17.01 -15.58
C TRP A 111 10.90 -17.58 -16.99
N THR A 112 9.79 -17.78 -17.69
CA THR A 112 9.83 -18.18 -19.09
C THR A 112 10.29 -17.00 -19.96
N VAL A 113 11.31 -17.26 -20.78
CA VAL A 113 11.86 -16.27 -21.71
C VAL A 113 11.29 -16.54 -23.10
N HIS A 114 10.69 -15.52 -23.70
CA HIS A 114 10.14 -15.56 -25.04
C HIS A 114 11.02 -14.79 -26.01
N ALA A 115 11.31 -15.40 -27.16
CA ALA A 115 11.97 -14.72 -28.28
C ALA A 115 10.98 -13.78 -29.00
N VAL A 116 11.41 -12.56 -29.30
CA VAL A 116 10.64 -11.57 -30.07
C VAL A 116 11.36 -11.32 -31.41
N ALA A 117 10.61 -11.41 -32.52
CA ALA A 117 11.00 -11.11 -33.91
C ALA A 117 12.51 -11.24 -34.26
N GLN A 118 12.90 -12.36 -34.90
CA GLN A 118 14.26 -12.68 -35.36
C GLN A 118 15.30 -13.00 -34.25
N ALA A 119 14.86 -13.17 -33.00
CA ALA A 119 15.71 -13.66 -31.91
C ALA A 119 15.85 -15.20 -31.90
N ASP A 120 16.94 -15.72 -31.33
CA ASP A 120 17.23 -17.16 -31.27
C ASP A 120 16.39 -17.86 -30.19
N GLU A 121 15.50 -18.76 -30.61
CA GLU A 121 14.66 -19.55 -29.70
C GLU A 121 15.49 -20.47 -28.78
N ASN A 122 16.68 -20.92 -29.21
CA ASN A 122 17.56 -21.71 -28.34
C ASN A 122 18.18 -20.85 -27.23
N GLU A 123 18.46 -19.58 -27.51
CA GLU A 123 18.92 -18.62 -26.51
C GLU A 123 17.82 -18.35 -25.47
N ALA A 124 16.56 -18.19 -25.91
CA ALA A 124 15.42 -18.07 -25.02
C ALA A 124 15.22 -19.33 -24.14
N GLY A 125 15.33 -20.53 -24.72
CA GLY A 125 15.27 -21.79 -23.97
C GLY A 125 16.38 -21.93 -22.93
N ASN A 126 17.62 -21.60 -23.29
CA ASN A 126 18.76 -21.65 -22.36
C ASN A 126 18.63 -20.65 -21.20
N ASN A 127 18.17 -19.42 -21.50
CA ASN A 127 17.95 -18.41 -20.46
C ASN A 127 16.75 -18.77 -19.56
N THR A 128 15.71 -19.41 -20.10
CA THR A 128 14.60 -19.95 -19.30
C THR A 128 15.10 -20.97 -18.28
N VAL A 129 15.94 -21.93 -18.71
CA VAL A 129 16.52 -22.93 -17.79
C VAL A 129 17.41 -22.25 -16.74
N LYS A 130 18.21 -21.26 -17.12
CA LYS A 130 19.08 -20.51 -16.19
C LYS A 130 18.25 -19.78 -15.13
N LEU A 131 17.26 -18.99 -15.54
CA LEU A 131 16.44 -18.19 -14.64
C LEU A 131 15.59 -19.07 -13.72
N LYS A 132 14.95 -20.12 -14.25
CA LYS A 132 14.22 -21.11 -13.44
C LYS A 132 15.14 -21.82 -12.44
N GLY A 133 16.38 -22.13 -12.82
CA GLY A 133 17.37 -22.73 -11.93
C GLY A 133 17.78 -21.80 -10.77
N LEU A 134 18.02 -20.52 -11.05
CA LEU A 134 18.35 -19.53 -10.03
C LEU A 134 17.16 -19.24 -9.11
N ALA A 135 15.95 -19.09 -9.66
CA ALA A 135 14.73 -18.93 -8.89
C ALA A 135 14.47 -20.14 -7.99
N SER A 136 14.63 -21.36 -8.51
CA SER A 136 14.47 -22.58 -7.72
C SER A 136 15.51 -22.70 -6.59
N HIS A 137 16.74 -22.21 -6.81
CA HIS A 137 17.75 -22.14 -5.75
C HIS A 137 17.32 -21.18 -4.64
N ILE A 138 16.82 -19.98 -5.00
CA ILE A 138 16.29 -19.01 -4.06
C ILE A 138 15.11 -19.59 -3.27
N ASP A 139 14.13 -20.21 -3.94
CA ASP A 139 12.98 -20.86 -3.28
C ASP A 139 13.43 -21.91 -2.24
N THR A 140 14.45 -22.69 -2.59
CA THR A 140 14.98 -23.74 -1.71
C THR A 140 15.66 -23.14 -0.48
N GLU A 141 16.44 -22.07 -0.66
CA GLU A 141 17.11 -21.40 0.44
C GLU A 141 16.13 -20.60 1.31
N ASP A 142 15.12 -19.96 0.73
CA ASP A 142 14.04 -19.29 1.47
C ASP A 142 13.29 -20.29 2.37
N ALA A 143 12.86 -21.42 1.81
CA ALA A 143 12.19 -22.48 2.57
C ALA A 143 13.06 -23.05 3.71
N ARG A 144 14.39 -22.98 3.57
CA ARG A 144 15.34 -23.40 4.61
C ARG A 144 15.60 -22.31 5.65
N LEU A 145 15.72 -21.05 5.23
CA LEU A 145 16.18 -19.93 6.06
C LEU A 145 15.05 -19.25 6.82
N ALA A 146 13.87 -19.10 6.21
CA ALA A 146 12.70 -18.53 6.85
C ALA A 146 12.37 -19.17 8.22
N PRO A 147 12.30 -20.52 8.37
CA PRO A 147 12.04 -21.13 9.67
C PRO A 147 13.20 -20.93 10.66
N MET A 148 14.45 -20.78 10.21
CA MET A 148 15.59 -20.52 11.09
C MET A 148 15.53 -19.12 11.69
N ILE A 149 15.18 -18.11 10.88
CA ILE A 149 14.96 -16.75 11.37
C ILE A 149 13.79 -16.73 12.34
N ALA A 150 12.66 -17.35 11.99
CA ALA A 150 11.50 -17.42 12.86
C ALA A 150 11.81 -18.10 14.20
N ALA A 151 12.55 -19.21 14.19
CA ALA A 151 12.99 -19.90 15.40
C ALA A 151 13.92 -19.04 16.25
N ALA A 152 14.91 -18.37 15.65
CA ALA A 152 15.82 -17.50 16.37
C ALA A 152 15.08 -16.31 17.03
N VAL A 153 14.14 -15.69 16.32
CA VAL A 153 13.28 -14.63 16.86
C VAL A 153 12.40 -15.16 17.99
N GLN A 154 11.81 -16.34 17.84
CA GLN A 154 11.00 -16.98 18.88
C GLN A 154 11.82 -17.26 20.14
N ASP A 155 13.03 -17.80 19.98
CA ASP A 155 13.95 -18.07 21.09
C ASP A 155 14.37 -16.78 21.79
N ILE A 156 14.68 -15.71 21.05
CA ILE A 156 14.96 -14.39 21.61
C ILE A 156 13.76 -13.89 22.42
N ASN A 157 12.55 -13.95 21.88
CA ASN A 157 11.33 -13.51 22.55
C ASN A 157 11.02 -14.32 23.81
N ALA A 158 11.33 -15.62 23.83
CA ALA A 158 11.12 -16.48 24.98
C ALA A 158 12.18 -16.26 26.08
N LEU A 159 13.45 -16.04 25.69
CA LEU A 159 14.58 -15.91 26.61
C LEU A 159 14.74 -14.48 27.16
N ALA A 160 14.36 -13.49 26.37
CA ALA A 160 14.35 -12.07 26.72
C ALA A 160 12.98 -11.47 26.36
N PRO A 161 11.89 -11.86 27.05
CA PRO A 161 10.60 -11.23 26.82
C PRO A 161 10.73 -9.74 27.06
N ILE A 162 10.15 -8.92 26.17
CA ILE A 162 10.07 -7.46 26.31
C ILE A 162 9.43 -7.09 27.66
N SER A 163 8.57 -7.96 28.21
CA SER A 163 7.90 -7.82 29.51
C SER A 163 8.71 -8.33 30.72
N SER A 164 9.94 -8.83 30.55
CA SER A 164 10.76 -9.31 31.66
C SER A 164 11.45 -8.15 32.39
N THR A 165 10.97 -7.87 33.60
CA THR A 165 11.27 -6.72 34.48
C THR A 165 12.75 -6.54 34.91
N LEU A 166 13.69 -7.31 34.36
CA LEU A 166 15.13 -7.22 34.66
C LEU A 166 16.00 -6.85 33.44
N CYS A 167 15.43 -6.87 32.22
CA CYS A 167 16.11 -6.51 30.97
C CYS A 167 15.43 -5.35 30.25
N THR A 168 14.63 -4.54 30.93
CA THR A 168 14.16 -3.25 30.41
C THR A 168 15.28 -2.21 30.57
N PRO A 169 15.92 -1.71 29.50
CA PRO A 169 16.60 -0.42 29.56
C PRO A 169 15.70 0.62 30.22
N ALA A 170 16.26 1.63 30.88
CA ALA A 170 15.48 2.72 31.50
C ALA A 170 14.49 3.40 30.53
N ALA A 171 14.68 3.24 29.22
CA ALA A 171 13.76 3.64 28.16
C ALA A 171 12.34 3.02 28.26
N TYR A 172 12.17 1.88 28.96
CA TYR A 172 10.94 1.09 29.00
C TYR A 172 10.11 1.24 30.28
N SER A 173 10.61 1.94 31.31
CA SER A 173 9.95 1.92 32.63
C SER A 173 8.87 2.99 32.84
N ASP A 174 8.81 4.00 31.98
CA ASP A 174 7.88 5.13 32.15
C ASP A 174 7.31 5.60 30.80
N LEU A 175 6.11 5.10 30.47
CA LEU A 175 5.27 5.58 29.37
C LEU A 175 4.13 6.42 29.95
N SER A 176 4.47 7.44 30.75
CA SER A 176 3.49 8.35 31.35
C SER A 176 3.35 9.65 30.56
N ASP A 177 2.28 10.39 30.86
CA ASP A 177 2.03 11.74 30.34
C ASP A 177 3.16 12.73 30.68
N ASP A 178 3.74 12.63 31.89
CA ASP A 178 4.85 13.50 32.28
C ASP A 178 6.13 13.18 31.49
N THR A 179 6.43 11.90 31.27
CA THR A 179 7.56 11.50 30.41
C THR A 179 7.39 11.96 28.98
N ALA A 180 6.19 11.81 28.40
CA ALA A 180 5.90 12.27 27.05
C ALA A 180 6.15 13.78 26.88
N LYS A 181 5.78 14.60 27.87
CA LYS A 181 6.02 16.05 27.83
C LYS A 181 7.50 16.40 27.91
N ASP A 182 8.25 15.74 28.78
CA ASP A 182 9.70 15.95 28.88
C ASP A 182 10.40 15.55 27.58
N ASP A 183 10.01 14.40 27.00
CA ASP A 183 10.55 13.93 25.73
C ASP A 183 10.25 14.87 24.57
N LEU A 184 9.00 15.33 24.47
CA LEU A 184 8.61 16.28 23.43
C LEU A 184 9.45 17.57 23.50
N ARG A 185 9.68 18.09 24.71
CA ARG A 185 10.56 19.26 24.90
C ARG A 185 11.97 18.97 24.42
N ASP A 186 12.53 17.81 24.76
CA ASP A 186 13.89 17.45 24.36
C ASP A 186 14.00 17.18 22.85
N PHE A 187 12.94 16.68 22.20
CA PHE A 187 12.85 16.58 20.74
C PHE A 187 12.79 17.95 20.06
N GLU A 188 12.08 18.92 20.64
CA GLU A 188 12.02 20.30 20.14
C GLU A 188 13.36 21.03 20.32
N ASP A 189 14.01 20.85 21.47
CA ASP A 189 15.28 21.49 21.80
C ASP A 189 16.49 20.83 21.12
N GLY A 190 16.32 19.60 20.60
CA GLY A 190 17.38 18.82 19.99
C GLY A 190 18.34 18.20 21.00
N THR A 191 17.88 18.05 22.25
CA THR A 191 18.64 17.54 23.39
C THR A 191 18.26 16.11 23.78
N ALA A 192 17.32 15.49 23.05
CA ALA A 192 16.84 14.16 23.37
C ALA A 192 17.95 13.10 23.37
N THR A 193 17.92 12.24 24.40
CA THR A 193 18.88 11.15 24.56
C THR A 193 18.49 9.94 23.70
N PRO A 194 19.43 9.03 23.41
CA PRO A 194 19.12 7.78 22.71
C PRO A 194 17.99 6.97 23.36
N GLU A 195 17.88 7.02 24.69
CA GLU A 195 16.80 6.34 25.43
C GLU A 195 15.43 6.98 25.19
N GLN A 196 15.35 8.30 25.00
CA GLN A 196 14.10 9.01 24.69
C GLN A 196 13.65 8.69 23.26
N ILE A 197 14.59 8.66 22.31
CA ILE A 197 14.31 8.24 20.92
C ILE A 197 13.82 6.79 20.89
N ALA A 198 14.54 5.87 21.55
CA ALA A 198 14.17 4.46 21.58
C ALA A 198 12.81 4.22 22.24
N ARG A 199 12.42 5.03 23.24
CA ARG A 199 11.10 4.98 23.84
C ARG A 199 10.00 5.41 22.88
N LEU A 200 10.24 6.48 22.10
CA LEU A 200 9.30 6.91 21.05
C LEU A 200 9.15 5.83 19.97
N GLU A 201 10.26 5.30 19.44
CA GLU A 201 10.25 4.22 18.43
C GLU A 201 9.52 2.97 18.94
N LEU A 202 9.68 2.62 20.22
CA LEU A 202 8.98 1.50 20.82
C LEU A 202 7.48 1.78 20.98
N ALA A 203 7.12 2.99 21.43
CA ALA A 203 5.73 3.35 21.65
C ALA A 203 4.91 3.30 20.35
N THR A 204 5.56 3.39 19.19
CA THR A 204 4.91 3.32 17.87
C THR A 204 5.02 1.96 17.18
N GLN A 205 5.60 0.96 17.84
CA GLN A 205 5.65 -0.40 17.31
C GLN A 205 4.36 -1.17 17.59
N LEU A 206 3.96 -1.97 16.60
CA LEU A 206 2.92 -2.98 16.69
C LEU A 206 3.51 -4.35 16.36
N SER A 207 2.96 -5.41 16.94
CA SER A 207 3.30 -6.77 16.54
C SER A 207 2.83 -7.08 15.12
N PRO A 208 3.41 -8.07 14.42
CA PRO A 208 2.91 -8.49 13.11
C PRO A 208 1.43 -8.89 13.12
N GLU A 209 0.95 -9.51 14.20
CA GLU A 209 -0.45 -9.89 14.36
C GLU A 209 -1.36 -8.67 14.53
N GLU A 210 -0.90 -7.64 15.23
CA GLU A 210 -1.60 -6.37 15.40
C GLU A 210 -1.65 -5.57 14.09
N LEU A 211 -0.55 -5.52 13.33
CA LEU A 211 -0.52 -4.92 12.00
C LEU A 211 -1.50 -5.62 11.05
N ALA A 212 -1.49 -6.96 11.02
CA ALA A 212 -2.43 -7.73 10.23
C ALA A 212 -3.89 -7.52 10.69
N ALA A 213 -4.12 -7.34 12.00
CA ALA A 213 -5.43 -6.98 12.52
C ALA A 213 -5.88 -5.59 12.04
N LEU A 214 -5.02 -4.58 12.05
CA LEU A 214 -5.34 -3.26 11.51
C LEU A 214 -5.61 -3.29 10.00
N GLN A 215 -4.87 -4.07 9.21
CA GLN A 215 -5.12 -4.26 7.77
C GLN A 215 -6.49 -4.90 7.52
N ARG A 216 -6.86 -5.87 8.37
CA ARG A 216 -8.22 -6.42 8.47
C ARG A 216 -9.25 -5.45 9.09
N GLY A 217 -8.82 -4.26 9.51
CA GLY A 217 -9.57 -3.26 10.28
C GLY A 217 -10.31 -3.86 11.45
N ASP A 218 -9.68 -4.85 12.05
CA ASP A 218 -10.01 -5.36 13.36
C ASP A 218 -9.43 -4.40 14.40
N GLN A 219 -10.10 -4.38 15.55
CA GLN A 219 -9.63 -3.62 16.70
C GLN A 219 -8.30 -4.16 17.22
N VAL A 220 -7.36 -3.25 17.49
CA VAL A 220 -6.10 -3.53 18.19
C VAL A 220 -6.13 -2.83 19.55
N ASN A 221 -5.79 -3.57 20.60
CA ASN A 221 -5.79 -3.05 21.97
C ASN A 221 -4.38 -2.73 22.43
N LEU A 222 -4.04 -1.46 22.49
CA LEU A 222 -2.75 -1.01 23.02
C LEU A 222 -2.75 -1.03 24.55
N PRO A 223 -1.61 -1.41 25.17
CA PRO A 223 -1.36 -1.17 26.58
C PRO A 223 -1.67 0.28 26.96
N LYS A 224 -2.31 0.47 28.12
CA LYS A 224 -2.75 1.78 28.59
C LYS A 224 -1.62 2.83 28.61
N GLY A 225 -0.45 2.48 29.15
CA GLY A 225 0.70 3.39 29.18
C GLY A 225 1.19 3.79 27.79
N GLN A 226 1.22 2.84 26.84
CA GLN A 226 1.59 3.14 25.45
C GLN A 226 0.63 4.16 24.82
N PHE A 227 -0.68 3.93 24.93
CA PHE A 227 -1.67 4.87 24.40
C PHE A 227 -1.61 6.24 25.11
N GLU A 228 -1.50 6.27 26.44
CA GLU A 228 -1.40 7.52 27.22
C GLU A 228 -0.16 8.33 26.83
N TYR A 229 0.99 7.68 26.64
CA TYR A 229 2.22 8.32 26.18
C TYR A 229 2.07 8.94 24.79
N LEU A 230 1.54 8.18 23.82
CA LEU A 230 1.32 8.70 22.46
C LEU A 230 0.29 9.84 22.44
N GLN A 231 -0.79 9.70 23.21
CA GLN A 231 -1.81 10.73 23.35
C GLN A 231 -1.22 12.00 23.97
N ALA A 232 -0.40 11.89 25.00
CA ALA A 232 0.29 13.00 25.63
C ALA A 232 1.26 13.71 24.67
N LEU A 233 1.98 12.97 23.83
CA LEU A 233 2.81 13.54 22.76
C LEU A 233 1.99 14.37 21.76
N MET A 234 0.79 13.91 21.38
CA MET A 234 -0.08 14.68 20.49
C MET A 234 -0.63 15.92 21.17
N ARG A 235 -1.09 15.80 22.42
CA ARG A 235 -1.61 16.94 23.21
C ARG A 235 -0.53 17.97 23.50
N GLY A 236 0.72 17.54 23.69
CA GLY A 236 1.85 18.44 23.87
C GLY A 236 2.15 19.30 22.65
N GLN A 237 1.66 18.91 21.46
CA GLN A 237 1.77 19.69 20.23
C GLN A 237 0.59 20.65 20.03
N ASP A 238 -0.43 20.64 20.89
CA ASP A 238 -1.53 21.61 20.82
C ASP A 238 -0.97 23.04 20.90
N GLY A 239 -1.37 23.90 19.97
CA GLY A 239 -0.86 25.27 19.81
C GLY A 239 0.41 25.42 18.97
N MET A 240 1.03 24.32 18.53
CA MET A 240 2.09 24.36 17.51
C MET A 240 1.49 24.55 16.11
N ASN A 241 2.19 25.29 15.25
CA ASN A 241 1.88 25.29 13.81
C ASN A 241 2.50 24.07 13.11
N LEU A 242 2.07 23.78 11.88
CA LEU A 242 2.53 22.57 11.18
C LEU A 242 4.02 22.58 10.82
N GLN A 243 4.64 23.75 10.62
CA GLN A 243 6.08 23.81 10.38
C GLN A 243 6.86 23.49 11.66
N GLN A 244 6.35 23.87 12.84
CA GLN A 244 6.93 23.49 14.13
C GLN A 244 6.81 21.99 14.36
N ILE A 245 5.64 21.41 14.11
CA ILE A 245 5.40 19.97 14.21
C ILE A 245 6.32 19.21 13.25
N GLU A 246 6.39 19.62 11.98
CA GLU A 246 7.26 19.02 10.98
C GLU A 246 8.75 19.11 11.39
N GLY A 247 9.11 20.18 12.08
CA GLY A 247 10.45 20.47 12.56
C GLY A 247 10.87 19.74 13.85
N LEU A 248 9.99 18.97 14.50
CA LEU A 248 10.35 18.19 15.69
C LEU A 248 11.50 17.22 15.35
N GLY A 249 12.55 17.18 16.18
CA GLY A 249 13.76 16.40 15.91
C GLY A 249 14.74 17.04 14.90
N SER A 250 14.37 18.10 14.17
CA SER A 250 15.24 18.71 13.14
C SER A 250 16.53 19.35 13.69
N ARG A 251 16.57 19.67 14.99
CA ARG A 251 17.76 20.21 15.67
C ARG A 251 18.73 19.12 16.13
N MET A 252 18.34 17.85 16.03
CA MET A 252 19.18 16.72 16.47
C MET A 252 20.26 16.41 15.43
N PRO A 253 21.45 15.94 15.87
CA PRO A 253 22.53 15.60 14.97
C PRO A 253 22.30 14.26 14.25
N GLY A 254 22.74 14.17 13.00
CA GLY A 254 22.86 12.90 12.28
C GLY A 254 21.51 12.21 12.01
N ALA A 255 21.49 10.88 12.16
CA ALA A 255 20.31 10.06 11.86
C ALA A 255 19.20 10.16 12.92
N ASP A 256 19.51 10.67 14.11
CA ASP A 256 18.58 10.70 15.25
C ASP A 256 17.36 11.61 14.99
N GLY A 257 17.57 12.74 14.31
CA GLY A 257 16.47 13.62 13.93
C GLY A 257 15.48 12.96 12.96
N ALA A 258 15.98 12.18 12.00
CA ALA A 258 15.14 11.45 11.06
C ALA A 258 14.30 10.37 11.75
N LYS A 259 14.87 9.68 12.76
CA LYS A 259 14.15 8.69 13.58
C LYS A 259 13.01 9.32 14.36
N VAL A 260 13.26 10.45 15.02
CA VAL A 260 12.21 11.19 15.75
C VAL A 260 11.10 11.63 14.80
N GLN A 261 11.44 12.15 13.62
CA GLN A 261 10.44 12.57 12.64
C GLN A 261 9.60 11.41 12.11
N ALA A 262 10.21 10.26 11.82
CA ALA A 262 9.50 9.06 11.38
C ALA A 262 8.57 8.52 12.49
N ALA A 263 9.09 8.37 13.71
CA ALA A 263 8.29 7.85 14.82
C ALA A 263 7.20 8.83 15.27
N MET A 264 7.37 10.15 15.13
CA MET A 264 6.26 11.10 15.35
C MET A 264 5.16 10.97 14.30
N ALA A 265 5.50 10.66 13.04
CA ALA A 265 4.51 10.37 12.00
C ALA A 265 3.76 9.05 12.31
N ASP A 266 4.48 8.03 12.77
CA ASP A 266 3.89 6.76 13.20
C ASP A 266 2.94 6.94 14.39
N ALA A 267 3.34 7.76 15.36
CA ALA A 267 2.50 8.12 16.50
C ALA A 267 1.19 8.77 16.04
N MET A 268 1.26 9.70 15.08
CA MET A 268 0.07 10.33 14.49
C MET A 268 -0.82 9.32 13.76
N GLN A 269 -0.25 8.38 13.00
CA GLN A 269 -1.02 7.34 12.32
C GLN A 269 -1.76 6.44 13.32
N LEU A 270 -1.07 5.98 14.36
CA LEU A 270 -1.65 5.12 15.39
C LEU A 270 -2.77 5.80 16.17
N VAL A 271 -2.50 6.97 16.75
CA VAL A 271 -3.50 7.63 17.60
C VAL A 271 -4.69 8.19 16.82
N SER A 272 -4.53 8.44 15.52
CA SER A 272 -5.64 8.85 14.66
C SER A 272 -6.48 7.68 14.14
N ASN A 273 -6.09 6.43 14.42
CA ASN A 273 -6.82 5.26 13.96
C ASN A 273 -7.95 4.87 14.93
N PRO A 274 -9.24 4.92 14.51
CA PRO A 274 -10.36 4.54 15.37
C PRO A 274 -10.39 3.06 15.76
N GLN A 275 -9.63 2.17 15.10
CA GLN A 275 -9.50 0.76 15.49
C GLN A 275 -8.45 0.54 16.59
N ILE A 276 -7.65 1.57 16.94
CA ILE A 276 -6.73 1.52 18.07
C ILE A 276 -7.51 1.84 19.34
N HIS A 277 -7.65 0.85 20.22
CA HIS A 277 -8.34 0.97 21.50
C HIS A 277 -7.38 0.76 22.66
N THR A 278 -7.82 1.16 23.85
CA THR A 278 -7.16 0.79 25.10
C THR A 278 -8.17 0.50 26.20
N ASP A 279 -7.72 -0.20 27.24
CA ASP A 279 -8.53 -0.53 28.39
C ASP A 279 -9.10 0.75 29.05
N GLY A 280 -10.41 0.74 29.32
CA GLY A 280 -11.13 1.90 29.86
C GLY A 280 -11.94 2.69 28.84
N GLY A 281 -11.98 2.25 27.57
CA GLY A 281 -12.88 2.78 26.55
C GLY A 281 -12.34 3.98 25.78
N ASN A 282 -11.08 4.35 26.01
CA ASN A 282 -10.38 5.31 25.16
C ASN A 282 -10.02 4.63 23.83
N HIS A 283 -10.11 5.42 22.75
CA HIS A 283 -9.79 4.98 21.41
C HIS A 283 -9.06 6.08 20.63
N GLY A 284 -8.39 5.69 19.56
CA GLY A 284 -7.86 6.60 18.56
C GLY A 284 -8.96 7.36 17.80
N GLY A 285 -8.55 8.05 16.75
CA GLY A 285 -9.42 8.84 15.88
C GLY A 285 -9.02 10.31 15.79
N MET A 286 -9.71 11.07 14.95
CA MET A 286 -9.45 12.48 14.63
C MET A 286 -9.26 13.38 15.87
N GLN A 287 -9.93 13.06 16.98
CA GLN A 287 -9.86 13.84 18.23
C GLN A 287 -8.51 13.73 18.96
N GLN A 288 -7.71 12.71 18.66
CA GLN A 288 -6.39 12.52 19.28
C GLN A 288 -5.29 13.30 18.57
N LEU A 289 -5.54 13.79 17.35
CA LEU A 289 -4.57 14.60 16.63
C LEU A 289 -4.37 15.97 17.29
N PRO A 290 -3.18 16.60 17.14
CA PRO A 290 -2.94 17.97 17.56
C PRO A 290 -3.99 18.92 17.00
N ASP A 291 -4.37 19.95 17.76
CA ASP A 291 -5.42 20.90 17.41
C ASP A 291 -5.29 21.45 15.98
N ARG A 292 -4.11 21.92 15.59
CA ARG A 292 -3.89 22.49 14.25
C ARG A 292 -4.02 21.45 13.13
N VAL A 293 -3.63 20.19 13.39
CA VAL A 293 -3.80 19.10 12.42
C VAL A 293 -5.28 18.79 12.25
N ARG A 294 -6.01 18.62 13.37
CA ARG A 294 -7.45 18.36 13.36
C ARG A 294 -8.23 19.45 12.64
N ASP A 295 -7.93 20.72 12.94
CA ASP A 295 -8.61 21.86 12.31
C ASP A 295 -8.35 21.86 10.80
N LEU A 296 -7.10 21.67 10.38
CA LEU A 296 -6.73 21.61 8.97
C LEU A 296 -7.44 20.46 8.22
N LEU A 297 -7.63 19.32 8.87
CA LEU A 297 -8.27 18.14 8.26
C LEU A 297 -9.79 18.21 8.24
N THR A 298 -10.43 19.00 9.12
CA THR A 298 -11.89 18.99 9.28
C THR A 298 -12.59 20.25 8.79
N GLU A 299 -11.92 21.41 8.79
CA GLU A 299 -12.49 22.67 8.35
C GLU A 299 -12.59 22.77 6.82
N ASN A 300 -13.32 23.79 6.34
CA ASN A 300 -13.35 24.12 4.93
C ASN A 300 -12.01 24.77 4.53
N PRO A 301 -11.25 24.21 3.56
CA PRO A 301 -9.94 24.73 3.18
C PRO A 301 -10.02 26.08 2.46
N TYR A 302 -11.20 26.48 1.98
CA TYR A 302 -11.42 27.78 1.35
C TYR A 302 -11.64 28.88 2.39
N HIS A 303 -10.66 29.77 2.53
CA HIS A 303 -10.74 30.93 3.42
C HIS A 303 -10.84 32.24 2.64
N THR A 304 -11.36 33.28 3.29
CA THR A 304 -11.42 34.65 2.73
C THR A 304 -10.70 35.63 3.64
N SER A 305 -9.90 36.53 3.06
CA SER A 305 -9.16 37.57 3.76
C SER A 305 -9.19 38.89 2.99
N ALA A 306 -8.66 39.97 3.59
CA ALA A 306 -8.50 41.25 2.89
C ALA A 306 -7.59 41.15 1.64
N GLY A 307 -6.70 40.16 1.58
CA GLY A 307 -5.84 39.87 0.43
C GLY A 307 -6.49 39.00 -0.64
N GLY A 308 -7.78 38.67 -0.49
CA GLY A 308 -8.49 37.71 -1.33
C GLY A 308 -8.67 36.34 -0.67
N PRO A 309 -9.32 35.40 -1.37
CA PRO A 309 -9.45 34.05 -0.87
C PRO A 309 -8.12 33.31 -0.91
N TRP A 310 -7.93 32.32 -0.03
CA TRP A 310 -6.68 31.56 0.11
C TRP A 310 -6.94 30.15 0.69
N VAL A 311 -5.96 29.26 0.53
CA VAL A 311 -5.92 27.88 1.08
C VAL A 311 -4.57 27.71 1.78
N ASP A 312 -4.52 26.99 2.90
CA ASP A 312 -3.27 26.73 3.66
C ASP A 312 -2.38 25.66 2.98
N LYS A 313 -1.93 25.94 1.74
CA LYS A 313 -1.11 25.00 0.96
C LYS A 313 0.17 24.59 1.69
N ARG A 314 0.76 25.50 2.47
CA ARG A 314 1.97 25.22 3.26
C ARG A 314 1.69 24.26 4.39
N GLY A 315 0.59 24.46 5.11
CA GLY A 315 0.14 23.52 6.14
C GLY A 315 -0.06 22.12 5.57
N PHE A 316 -0.85 22.00 4.49
CA PHE A 316 -1.07 20.71 3.84
C PHE A 316 0.22 20.05 3.34
N THR A 317 1.12 20.83 2.72
CA THR A 317 2.43 20.32 2.31
C THR A 317 3.23 19.76 3.49
N SER A 318 3.34 20.53 4.58
CA SER A 318 4.01 20.06 5.81
C SER A 318 3.36 18.81 6.37
N LEU A 319 2.03 18.72 6.38
CA LEU A 319 1.31 17.54 6.86
C LEU A 319 1.57 16.31 5.99
N SER A 320 1.49 16.43 4.66
CA SER A 320 1.83 15.35 3.74
C SER A 320 3.28 14.91 3.89
N THR A 321 4.20 15.85 4.13
CA THR A 321 5.60 15.54 4.41
C THR A 321 5.78 14.80 5.73
N ILE A 322 5.07 15.19 6.80
CA ILE A 322 5.07 14.45 8.07
C ILE A 322 4.59 13.01 7.82
N VAL A 323 3.41 12.84 7.23
CA VAL A 323 2.82 11.53 6.98
C VAL A 323 3.76 10.63 6.18
N ASN A 324 4.37 11.13 5.10
CA ASN A 324 5.30 10.36 4.27
C ASN A 324 6.58 9.88 4.98
N ARG A 325 6.92 10.38 6.17
CA ARG A 325 8.07 9.88 6.94
C ARG A 325 7.75 8.62 7.74
N GLY A 326 6.47 8.36 8.00
CA GLY A 326 6.04 7.21 8.80
C GLY A 326 6.03 5.90 8.01
N GLU A 327 6.05 4.79 8.74
CA GLU A 327 6.00 3.42 8.27
C GLU A 327 4.68 3.14 7.50
N PRO A 328 4.76 2.76 6.21
CA PRO A 328 3.57 2.45 5.42
C PRO A 328 2.66 1.39 6.03
N ALA A 329 3.20 0.39 6.73
CA ALA A 329 2.38 -0.66 7.35
C ALA A 329 1.42 -0.16 8.46
N LEU A 330 1.68 1.01 9.05
CA LEU A 330 0.82 1.63 10.06
C LEU A 330 -0.33 2.45 9.45
N ALA A 331 -0.25 2.77 8.16
CA ALA A 331 -1.28 3.50 7.45
C ALA A 331 -2.43 2.54 7.08
N SER A 332 -3.33 2.30 8.03
CA SER A 332 -4.44 1.36 7.84
C SER A 332 -5.70 1.76 8.60
N GLY A 333 -6.56 2.54 7.95
CA GLY A 333 -7.84 3.01 8.43
C GLY A 333 -7.73 4.21 9.35
N SER A 334 -6.74 5.09 9.16
CA SER A 334 -6.52 6.26 10.02
C SER A 334 -7.47 7.42 9.68
N ASP A 335 -7.93 8.17 10.68
CA ASP A 335 -8.71 9.40 10.41
C ASP A 335 -7.83 10.53 9.85
N LEU A 336 -6.51 10.45 10.07
CA LEU A 336 -5.52 11.34 9.45
C LEU A 336 -5.55 11.21 7.93
N ASP A 337 -5.47 9.99 7.41
CA ASP A 337 -5.48 9.72 5.97
C ASP A 337 -6.87 9.99 5.37
N ARG A 338 -7.97 9.63 6.05
CA ARG A 338 -9.33 10.03 5.63
C ARG A 338 -9.45 11.55 5.47
N GLY A 339 -8.93 12.30 6.45
CA GLY A 339 -8.90 13.76 6.40
C GLY A 339 -8.11 14.29 5.22
N LEU A 340 -6.91 13.75 4.97
CA LEU A 340 -6.06 14.14 3.84
C LEU A 340 -6.75 13.89 2.49
N LEU A 341 -7.37 12.73 2.30
CA LEU A 341 -8.11 12.40 1.08
C LEU A 341 -9.27 13.39 0.85
N LYS A 342 -10.06 13.65 1.90
CA LYS A 342 -11.17 14.62 1.86
C LYS A 342 -10.66 16.01 1.48
N GLN A 343 -9.65 16.52 2.17
CA GLN A 343 -9.11 17.86 1.92
C GLN A 343 -8.47 17.99 0.54
N GLY A 344 -7.76 16.97 0.07
CA GLY A 344 -7.17 16.95 -1.28
C GLY A 344 -8.22 17.15 -2.36
N SER A 345 -9.36 16.45 -2.22
CA SER A 345 -10.47 16.56 -3.18
C SER A 345 -11.20 17.92 -3.13
N GLU A 346 -11.30 18.55 -1.96
CA GLU A 346 -11.86 19.89 -1.83
C GLU A 346 -10.93 20.96 -2.42
N ILE A 347 -9.62 20.79 -2.29
CA ILE A 347 -8.61 21.70 -2.85
C ILE A 347 -8.67 21.69 -4.38
N VAL A 348 -8.66 20.52 -5.03
CA VAL A 348 -8.75 20.45 -6.50
C VAL A 348 -10.04 21.07 -7.02
N LYS A 349 -11.16 20.84 -6.30
CA LYS A 349 -12.44 21.46 -6.61
C LYS A 349 -12.41 22.99 -6.53
N ILE A 350 -11.67 23.54 -5.56
CA ILE A 350 -11.47 24.99 -5.42
C ILE A 350 -10.62 25.51 -6.58
N GLU A 351 -9.55 24.81 -6.94
CA GLU A 351 -8.63 25.19 -8.02
C GLU A 351 -9.35 25.22 -9.37
N ASP A 352 -10.15 24.19 -9.69
CA ASP A 352 -10.93 24.12 -10.94
C ASP A 352 -11.97 25.24 -11.04
N ARG A 353 -12.60 25.62 -9.92
CA ARG A 353 -13.59 26.71 -9.87
C ARG A 353 -12.96 28.10 -9.91
N ASN A 354 -11.69 28.22 -9.56
CA ASN A 354 -11.00 29.50 -9.43
C ASN A 354 -9.64 29.44 -10.16
N PRO A 355 -9.61 29.41 -11.50
CA PRO A 355 -8.35 29.29 -12.26
C PRO A 355 -7.36 30.45 -12.05
N GLY A 356 -7.78 31.58 -11.44
CA GLY A 356 -6.88 32.67 -11.03
C GLY A 356 -6.22 32.47 -9.66
N PHE A 357 -6.63 31.45 -8.91
CA PHE A 357 -6.12 31.09 -7.58
C PHE A 357 -4.77 30.37 -7.63
N THR A 358 -4.49 29.74 -8.76
CA THR A 358 -3.28 28.96 -9.07
C THR A 358 -2.08 29.85 -9.43
N SER A 359 -2.23 31.18 -9.44
CA SER A 359 -1.17 32.13 -9.85
C SER A 359 -0.06 32.38 -8.80
N PHE A 360 0.02 31.56 -7.75
CA PHE A 360 1.19 31.48 -6.89
C PHE A 360 1.90 30.16 -7.19
N HIS A 361 2.83 30.24 -8.14
CA HIS A 361 3.63 29.15 -8.68
C HIS A 361 4.35 28.33 -7.60
N ASP A 362 3.79 27.17 -7.25
CA ASP A 362 4.57 25.99 -6.90
C ASP A 362 4.21 24.93 -7.95
N ASN A 363 5.23 24.32 -8.56
CA ASN A 363 5.08 23.37 -9.66
C ASN A 363 4.54 22.00 -9.22
N ASP A 364 4.31 21.80 -7.91
CA ASP A 364 3.78 20.55 -7.37
C ASP A 364 2.39 20.80 -6.80
N SER A 365 1.35 20.13 -7.31
CA SER A 365 0.03 20.15 -6.69
C SER A 365 0.10 19.65 -5.24
N VAL A 366 -0.39 20.46 -4.31
CA VAL A 366 -0.49 20.03 -2.90
C VAL A 366 -1.47 18.86 -2.76
N ALA A 367 -2.51 18.80 -3.59
CA ALA A 367 -3.45 17.70 -3.58
C ALA A 367 -2.79 16.40 -4.08
N ASP A 368 -1.91 16.47 -5.08
CA ASP A 368 -1.10 15.33 -5.53
C ASP A 368 -0.28 14.73 -4.37
N LYS A 369 0.41 15.58 -3.60
CA LYS A 369 1.18 15.15 -2.42
C LYS A 369 0.30 14.53 -1.33
N MET A 370 -0.89 15.10 -1.11
CA MET A 370 -1.85 14.58 -0.13
C MET A 370 -2.37 13.21 -0.54
N PHE A 371 -2.78 13.04 -1.79
CA PHE A 371 -3.21 11.75 -2.31
C PHE A 371 -2.08 10.73 -2.32
N GLY A 372 -0.87 11.13 -2.74
CA GLY A 372 0.29 10.24 -2.72
C GLY A 372 0.71 9.78 -1.32
N ALA A 373 0.48 10.60 -0.29
CA ALA A 373 0.75 10.24 1.11
C ALA A 373 -0.32 9.32 1.70
N ALA A 374 -1.59 9.61 1.43
CA ALA A 374 -2.73 8.88 2.00
C ALA A 374 -3.09 7.61 1.20
N SER A 375 -2.66 7.49 -0.06
CA SER A 375 -3.03 6.35 -0.92
C SER A 375 -2.51 5.00 -0.43
N ARG A 376 -1.50 4.99 0.44
CA ARG A 376 -0.98 3.78 1.10
C ARG A 376 -1.96 3.21 2.14
N ASP A 377 -2.92 4.00 2.59
CA ASP A 377 -4.00 3.56 3.48
C ASP A 377 -5.22 3.12 2.66
N HIS A 378 -5.19 1.88 2.17
CA HIS A 378 -6.25 1.32 1.32
C HIS A 378 -7.63 1.31 1.99
N ARG A 379 -7.67 1.29 3.33
CA ARG A 379 -8.90 1.41 4.11
C ARG A 379 -9.44 2.82 4.08
N ALA A 380 -8.61 3.82 4.34
CA ALA A 380 -9.02 5.22 4.24
C ALA A 380 -9.42 5.59 2.80
N VAL A 381 -8.76 5.02 1.79
CA VAL A 381 -9.12 5.19 0.38
C VAL A 381 -10.47 4.53 0.06
N SER A 382 -10.71 3.32 0.54
CA SER A 382 -12.02 2.65 0.46
C SER A 382 -13.12 3.52 1.08
N ASP A 383 -12.90 3.98 2.32
CA ASP A 383 -13.79 4.87 3.06
C ASP A 383 -14.05 6.20 2.35
N PHE A 384 -13.04 6.78 1.70
CA PHE A 384 -13.19 7.98 0.86
C PHE A 384 -14.11 7.71 -0.34
N ILE A 385 -13.98 6.55 -1.00
CA ILE A 385 -14.79 6.17 -2.17
C ILE A 385 -16.21 5.79 -1.78
N THR A 386 -16.39 5.08 -0.67
CA THR A 386 -17.70 4.58 -0.20
C THR A 386 -18.46 5.62 0.63
N GLY A 387 -17.73 6.52 1.27
CA GLY A 387 -18.24 7.46 2.27
C GLY A 387 -18.31 6.89 3.69
N ASP A 388 -17.91 5.64 3.90
CA ASP A 388 -17.88 5.01 5.22
C ASP A 388 -16.80 5.64 6.10
N GLY A 389 -17.07 5.80 7.40
CA GLY A 389 -16.10 6.41 8.34
C GLY A 389 -15.81 7.91 8.12
N MET A 390 -16.18 8.49 6.98
CA MET A 390 -15.80 9.86 6.59
C MET A 390 -16.46 10.97 7.43
N ASN A 391 -17.44 10.65 8.27
CA ASN A 391 -18.00 11.60 9.24
C ASN A 391 -16.95 12.14 10.23
N ALA A 392 -15.84 11.43 10.43
CA ALA A 392 -14.72 11.92 11.25
C ALA A 392 -13.99 13.13 10.64
N THR A 393 -14.15 13.36 9.34
CA THR A 393 -13.42 14.39 8.57
C THR A 393 -14.18 15.70 8.43
N VAL A 394 -15.34 15.84 9.07
CA VAL A 394 -16.19 17.02 8.94
C VAL A 394 -16.47 17.66 10.29
N THR A 395 -16.55 18.98 10.31
CA THR A 395 -17.02 19.73 11.50
C THR A 395 -18.43 19.29 11.92
N PRO A 396 -18.82 19.45 13.20
CA PRO A 396 -20.16 19.10 13.68
C PRO A 396 -21.28 19.67 12.81
N GLY A 397 -22.14 18.80 12.28
CA GLY A 397 -23.25 19.16 11.37
C GLY A 397 -22.87 19.22 9.88
N GLY A 398 -21.60 19.07 9.55
CA GLY A 398 -21.13 18.85 8.18
C GLY A 398 -21.48 17.44 7.68
N ARG A 399 -21.36 17.24 6.36
CA ARG A 399 -21.59 15.94 5.72
C ARG A 399 -20.60 15.72 4.60
N TYR A 400 -19.98 14.55 4.59
CA TYR A 400 -19.17 14.07 3.48
C TYR A 400 -20.09 13.55 2.35
N ASN A 401 -19.72 13.82 1.10
CA ASN A 401 -20.42 13.33 -0.09
C ASN A 401 -19.42 12.64 -1.01
N ALA A 402 -19.41 11.31 -0.98
CA ALA A 402 -18.48 10.48 -1.74
C ALA A 402 -18.50 10.80 -3.25
N ASP A 403 -19.70 10.83 -3.86
CA ASP A 403 -19.84 11.13 -5.29
C ASP A 403 -19.21 12.49 -5.64
N ASP A 404 -19.46 13.54 -4.86
CA ASP A 404 -18.94 14.89 -5.13
C ASP A 404 -17.41 14.99 -4.94
N HIS A 405 -16.85 14.31 -3.94
CA HIS A 405 -15.42 14.33 -3.66
C HIS A 405 -14.65 13.48 -4.68
N VAL A 406 -15.09 12.24 -4.94
CA VAL A 406 -14.46 11.38 -5.96
C VAL A 406 -14.59 12.00 -7.36
N MET A 407 -15.77 12.55 -7.72
CA MET A 407 -15.91 13.23 -9.02
C MET A 407 -15.00 14.45 -9.14
N SER A 408 -14.72 15.17 -8.05
CA SER A 408 -13.75 16.28 -8.08
C SER A 408 -12.34 15.78 -8.40
N VAL A 409 -11.93 14.62 -7.88
CA VAL A 409 -10.64 13.98 -8.21
C VAL A 409 -10.60 13.52 -9.67
N LEU A 410 -11.67 12.89 -10.15
CA LEU A 410 -11.75 12.38 -11.51
C LEU A 410 -11.80 13.50 -12.55
N SER A 411 -12.48 14.62 -12.26
CA SER A 411 -12.59 15.73 -13.20
C SER A 411 -11.37 16.63 -13.22
N HIS A 412 -10.62 16.75 -12.12
CA HIS A 412 -9.46 17.64 -12.06
C HIS A 412 -8.40 17.25 -13.10
N ARG A 413 -7.80 18.22 -13.79
CA ARG A 413 -6.73 17.96 -14.76
C ARG A 413 -5.39 17.79 -14.03
N TRP A 414 -4.94 16.55 -13.93
CA TRP A 414 -3.64 16.21 -13.36
C TRP A 414 -2.50 16.46 -14.35
N GLY A 415 -1.38 16.98 -13.84
CA GLY A 415 -0.13 17.09 -14.58
C GLY A 415 0.47 15.71 -14.91
N SER A 416 1.38 15.65 -15.89
CA SER A 416 2.01 14.37 -16.28
C SER A 416 2.86 13.71 -15.21
N ASP A 417 3.32 14.49 -14.23
CA ASP A 417 4.17 14.06 -13.13
C ASP A 417 3.37 13.92 -11.81
N GLU A 418 2.04 14.15 -11.85
CA GLU A 418 1.14 14.14 -10.70
C GLU A 418 0.36 12.82 -10.67
N HIS A 419 0.89 11.83 -9.96
CA HIS A 419 0.37 10.45 -9.91
C HIS A 419 -0.44 10.14 -8.64
N GLY A 420 -0.62 11.09 -7.72
CA GLY A 420 -1.31 10.90 -6.46
C GLY A 420 -2.75 10.41 -6.65
N ALA A 421 -3.48 10.97 -7.61
CA ALA A 421 -4.84 10.54 -7.93
C ALA A 421 -4.91 9.12 -8.51
N GLU A 422 -3.91 8.72 -9.31
CA GLU A 422 -3.83 7.37 -9.88
C GLU A 422 -3.69 6.32 -8.78
N LYS A 423 -2.80 6.59 -7.80
CA LYS A 423 -2.50 5.69 -6.68
C LYS A 423 -3.71 5.37 -5.78
N LEU A 424 -4.78 6.17 -5.83
CA LEU A 424 -6.02 5.86 -5.10
C LEU A 424 -6.69 4.58 -5.61
N PHE A 425 -6.41 4.15 -6.84
CA PHE A 425 -7.12 3.06 -7.49
C PHE A 425 -6.27 1.81 -7.73
N THR A 426 -4.94 1.96 -7.81
CA THR A 426 -4.01 0.90 -8.25
C THR A 426 -3.83 -0.28 -7.29
N TRP A 427 -4.35 -0.20 -6.06
CA TRP A 427 -4.24 -1.29 -5.09
C TRP A 427 -5.41 -2.28 -5.17
N ILE A 428 -6.51 -1.87 -5.81
CA ILE A 428 -7.78 -2.58 -5.77
C ILE A 428 -7.68 -3.94 -6.47
N ASP A 429 -6.96 -4.02 -7.59
CA ASP A 429 -6.75 -5.28 -8.31
C ASP A 429 -5.73 -6.19 -7.61
N ASP A 430 -4.65 -5.62 -7.08
CA ASP A 430 -3.63 -6.34 -6.30
C ASP A 430 -4.26 -7.06 -5.09
N GLU A 431 -5.23 -6.43 -4.43
CA GLU A 431 -5.91 -6.99 -3.26
C GLU A 431 -7.14 -7.85 -3.61
N ALA A 432 -7.57 -7.91 -4.87
CA ALA A 432 -8.77 -8.65 -5.26
C ALA A 432 -8.70 -10.14 -4.89
N ALA A 433 -7.51 -10.74 -5.03
CA ALA A 433 -7.23 -12.15 -4.73
C ALA A 433 -6.51 -12.35 -3.38
N ASN A 434 -6.50 -11.35 -2.50
CA ASN A 434 -5.78 -11.45 -1.22
C ASN A 434 -6.29 -12.67 -0.41
N PRO A 435 -5.39 -13.51 0.14
CA PRO A 435 -5.80 -14.69 0.91
C PRO A 435 -6.53 -14.34 2.20
N ASP A 436 -6.38 -13.12 2.71
CA ASP A 436 -7.20 -12.61 3.81
C ASP A 436 -8.56 -12.13 3.28
N PRO A 437 -9.68 -12.79 3.68
CA PRO A 437 -10.99 -12.48 3.12
C PRO A 437 -11.49 -11.08 3.47
N LYS A 438 -11.00 -10.45 4.56
CA LYS A 438 -11.41 -9.07 4.89
C LYS A 438 -10.67 -8.05 4.04
N VAL A 439 -9.42 -8.32 3.69
CA VAL A 439 -8.65 -7.46 2.78
C VAL A 439 -9.22 -7.55 1.37
N SER A 440 -9.43 -8.77 0.87
CA SER A 440 -10.09 -9.00 -0.42
C SER A 440 -11.51 -8.41 -0.44
N ALA A 441 -12.28 -8.51 0.64
CA ALA A 441 -13.60 -7.88 0.72
C ALA A 441 -13.55 -6.35 0.69
N ASN A 442 -12.54 -5.72 1.32
CA ASN A 442 -12.34 -4.27 1.23
C ASN A 442 -12.14 -3.83 -0.23
N ALA A 443 -11.21 -4.47 -0.94
CA ALA A 443 -10.97 -4.21 -2.37
C ALA A 443 -12.25 -4.40 -3.21
N GLY A 444 -12.96 -5.51 -3.00
CA GLY A 444 -14.19 -5.80 -3.74
C GLY A 444 -15.34 -4.82 -3.45
N HIS A 445 -15.47 -4.33 -2.21
CA HIS A 445 -16.45 -3.31 -1.87
C HIS A 445 -16.11 -1.94 -2.48
N THR A 446 -14.83 -1.58 -2.49
CA THR A 446 -14.33 -0.39 -3.18
C THR A 446 -14.62 -0.47 -4.68
N ALA A 447 -14.28 -1.59 -5.32
CA ALA A 447 -14.49 -1.81 -6.74
C ALA A 447 -15.98 -1.72 -7.11
N ASP A 448 -16.86 -2.37 -6.33
CA ASP A 448 -18.31 -2.31 -6.51
C ASP A 448 -18.84 -0.88 -6.49
N THR A 449 -18.47 -0.13 -5.46
CA THR A 449 -18.95 1.24 -5.26
C THR A 449 -18.42 2.17 -6.34
N LEU A 450 -17.14 2.04 -6.68
CA LEU A 450 -16.50 2.81 -7.73
C LEU A 450 -17.14 2.52 -9.10
N ALA A 451 -17.35 1.25 -9.46
CA ALA A 451 -17.97 0.87 -10.72
C ALA A 451 -19.39 1.46 -10.85
N HIS A 452 -20.21 1.35 -9.81
CA HIS A 452 -21.55 1.97 -9.80
C HIS A 452 -21.51 3.50 -9.84
N MET A 453 -20.48 4.13 -9.28
CA MET A 453 -20.28 5.58 -9.41
C MET A 453 -19.91 5.98 -10.85
N LEU A 454 -18.98 5.26 -11.49
CA LEU A 454 -18.59 5.50 -12.88
C LEU A 454 -19.78 5.34 -13.83
N VAL A 455 -20.57 4.29 -13.65
CA VAL A 455 -21.79 4.03 -14.44
C VAL A 455 -22.81 5.15 -14.28
N ARG A 456 -23.11 5.57 -13.03
CA ARG A 456 -24.05 6.68 -12.76
C ARG A 456 -23.62 8.01 -13.38
N ASN A 457 -22.31 8.22 -13.55
CA ASN A 457 -21.74 9.46 -14.10
C ASN A 457 -21.21 9.28 -15.54
N SER A 458 -21.55 8.18 -16.22
CA SER A 458 -20.95 7.81 -17.52
C SER A 458 -21.14 8.87 -18.61
N ASP A 459 -22.29 9.53 -18.69
CA ASP A 459 -22.53 10.62 -19.66
C ASP A 459 -21.52 11.77 -19.53
N HIS A 460 -21.08 12.05 -18.29
CA HIS A 460 -20.06 13.05 -18.02
C HIS A 460 -18.66 12.49 -18.27
N LEU A 461 -18.36 11.30 -17.75
CA LEU A 461 -17.01 10.75 -17.77
C LEU A 461 -16.58 10.27 -19.16
N ALA A 462 -17.48 9.68 -19.95
CA ALA A 462 -17.14 9.16 -21.27
C ALA A 462 -17.12 10.26 -22.36
N LEU A 463 -17.94 11.31 -22.23
CA LEU A 463 -18.23 12.22 -23.34
C LEU A 463 -18.06 13.71 -23.02
N ASN A 464 -18.22 14.13 -21.77
CA ASN A 464 -18.28 15.55 -21.44
C ASN A 464 -17.87 15.80 -19.98
N LEU A 465 -16.57 15.66 -19.71
CA LEU A 465 -16.01 15.85 -18.39
C LEU A 465 -16.25 17.31 -17.96
N PRO A 466 -16.84 17.54 -16.78
CA PRO A 466 -17.19 18.89 -16.34
C PRO A 466 -15.98 19.83 -16.36
N GLY A 467 -16.09 20.97 -17.06
CA GLY A 467 -15.00 21.96 -17.13
C GLY A 467 -13.98 21.76 -18.25
N HIS A 468 -14.15 20.76 -19.12
CA HIS A 468 -13.15 20.38 -20.12
C HIS A 468 -13.66 20.38 -21.58
N ASP A 469 -14.53 21.34 -21.93
CA ASP A 469 -14.95 21.60 -23.32
C ASP A 469 -15.45 20.37 -24.11
N GLY A 470 -16.10 19.41 -23.44
CA GLY A 470 -16.59 18.19 -24.06
C GLY A 470 -15.54 17.10 -24.26
N ASP A 471 -14.43 17.14 -23.52
CA ASP A 471 -13.44 16.06 -23.50
C ASP A 471 -13.84 14.95 -22.52
N SER A 472 -13.45 13.72 -22.82
CA SER A 472 -13.66 12.54 -21.96
C SER A 472 -12.63 12.45 -20.83
N LEU A 473 -12.91 11.64 -19.82
CA LEU A 473 -11.99 11.32 -18.71
C LEU A 473 -10.64 10.84 -19.23
N GLY A 474 -10.62 9.85 -20.12
CA GLY A 474 -9.39 9.28 -20.67
C GLY A 474 -8.57 10.24 -21.53
N LYS A 475 -9.20 11.28 -22.08
CA LYS A 475 -8.47 12.35 -22.77
C LYS A 475 -7.86 13.35 -21.79
N VAL A 476 -8.56 13.72 -20.73
CA VAL A 476 -8.09 14.70 -19.75
C VAL A 476 -7.08 14.08 -18.79
N ASN A 477 -7.39 12.89 -18.27
CA ASN A 477 -6.65 12.15 -17.24
C ASN A 477 -6.40 10.70 -17.70
N PRO A 478 -5.50 10.48 -18.67
CA PRO A 478 -5.26 9.14 -19.23
C PRO A 478 -4.70 8.16 -18.19
N GLY A 479 -3.84 8.59 -17.27
CA GLY A 479 -3.28 7.70 -16.25
C GLY A 479 -4.30 7.27 -15.20
N VAL A 480 -5.16 8.19 -14.73
CA VAL A 480 -6.30 7.84 -13.84
C VAL A 480 -7.22 6.85 -14.52
N THR A 481 -7.54 7.05 -15.80
CA THR A 481 -8.44 6.14 -16.55
C THR A 481 -7.85 4.73 -16.67
N ARG A 482 -6.53 4.62 -16.85
CA ARG A 482 -5.84 3.32 -16.86
C ARG A 482 -5.86 2.64 -15.50
N ALA A 483 -5.59 3.37 -14.42
CA ALA A 483 -5.68 2.85 -13.06
C ALA A 483 -7.10 2.34 -12.76
N LEU A 484 -8.14 3.04 -13.23
CA LEU A 484 -9.51 2.56 -13.14
C LEU A 484 -9.72 1.26 -13.94
N ALA A 485 -9.24 1.15 -15.19
CA ALA A 485 -9.39 -0.08 -15.96
C ALA A 485 -8.64 -1.29 -15.37
N GLU A 486 -7.45 -1.07 -14.83
CA GLU A 486 -6.68 -2.09 -14.09
C GLU A 486 -7.47 -2.54 -12.86
N SER A 487 -7.91 -1.59 -12.03
CA SER A 487 -8.69 -1.88 -10.80
C SER A 487 -9.98 -2.68 -11.05
N MET A 488 -10.63 -2.51 -12.21
CA MET A 488 -11.89 -3.20 -12.53
C MET A 488 -11.69 -4.59 -13.13
N THR A 489 -10.50 -4.91 -13.64
CA THR A 489 -10.21 -6.13 -14.40
C THR A 489 -10.60 -7.42 -13.64
N PRO A 490 -10.24 -7.61 -12.35
CA PRO A 490 -10.61 -8.82 -11.62
C PRO A 490 -12.11 -8.99 -11.37
N TYR A 491 -12.89 -7.90 -11.51
CA TYR A 491 -14.31 -7.83 -11.14
C TYR A 491 -15.25 -7.85 -12.36
N LEU A 492 -14.74 -7.87 -13.60
CA LEU A 492 -15.59 -7.91 -14.79
C LEU A 492 -16.55 -9.12 -14.79
N GLY A 493 -16.10 -10.27 -14.29
CA GLY A 493 -16.96 -11.45 -14.08
C GLY A 493 -18.10 -11.18 -13.11
N ASN A 494 -17.83 -10.50 -11.99
CA ASN A 494 -18.86 -10.08 -11.03
C ASN A 494 -19.91 -9.21 -11.70
N PHE A 495 -19.46 -8.15 -12.36
CA PHE A 495 -20.34 -7.16 -13.00
C PHE A 495 -21.20 -7.77 -14.12
N ALA A 496 -20.66 -8.78 -14.82
CA ALA A 496 -21.37 -9.55 -15.84
C ALA A 496 -22.38 -10.57 -15.29
N GLY A 497 -22.34 -10.85 -13.99
CA GLY A 497 -23.18 -11.86 -13.34
C GLY A 497 -22.70 -13.29 -13.53
N ALA A 498 -21.38 -13.49 -13.67
CA ALA A 498 -20.80 -14.83 -13.70
C ALA A 498 -21.12 -15.61 -12.41
N PRO A 499 -21.26 -16.96 -12.49
CA PRO A 499 -21.56 -17.77 -11.31
C PRO A 499 -20.52 -17.61 -10.20
N ASP A 500 -20.95 -17.57 -8.94
CA ASP A 500 -20.04 -17.40 -7.80
C ASP A 500 -18.84 -18.34 -7.80
N SER A 501 -19.00 -19.59 -8.26
CA SER A 501 -17.91 -20.57 -8.31
C SER A 501 -16.78 -20.21 -9.27
N THR A 502 -16.97 -19.25 -10.16
CA THR A 502 -15.96 -18.77 -11.11
C THR A 502 -15.32 -17.45 -10.69
N LEU A 503 -15.82 -16.81 -9.63
CA LEU A 503 -15.33 -15.51 -9.19
C LEU A 503 -14.12 -15.65 -8.26
N ILE A 504 -13.14 -14.76 -8.43
CA ILE A 504 -11.99 -14.65 -7.53
C ILE A 504 -12.38 -13.91 -6.24
N ASN A 505 -13.26 -12.92 -6.37
CA ASN A 505 -13.79 -12.11 -5.29
C ASN A 505 -15.31 -12.15 -5.34
N HIS A 506 -15.98 -12.30 -4.19
CA HIS A 506 -17.44 -12.46 -4.12
C HIS A 506 -18.16 -11.23 -3.56
N THR A 507 -17.46 -10.11 -3.38
CA THR A 507 -18.00 -8.92 -2.72
C THR A 507 -18.67 -7.97 -3.71
N ALA A 508 -18.07 -7.79 -4.88
CA ALA A 508 -18.65 -6.98 -5.95
C ALA A 508 -19.89 -7.66 -6.54
N LYS A 509 -20.91 -6.84 -6.85
CA LYS A 509 -22.23 -7.32 -7.27
C LYS A 509 -22.39 -7.23 -8.77
N PRO A 510 -23.25 -8.09 -9.36
CA PRO A 510 -23.66 -7.90 -10.75
C PRO A 510 -24.39 -6.59 -10.93
N PHE A 511 -24.23 -5.98 -12.11
CA PHE A 511 -25.06 -4.85 -12.48
C PHE A 511 -26.51 -5.28 -12.66
N GLY A 512 -27.44 -4.43 -12.21
CA GLY A 512 -28.87 -4.69 -12.29
C GLY A 512 -29.49 -4.36 -13.65
N GLU A 513 -28.92 -3.39 -14.37
CA GLU A 513 -29.41 -2.93 -15.67
C GLU A 513 -28.51 -3.46 -16.80
N VAL A 514 -29.14 -3.86 -17.91
CA VAL A 514 -28.46 -4.50 -19.06
C VAL A 514 -27.37 -3.59 -19.66
N ASP A 515 -27.56 -2.27 -19.62
CA ASP A 515 -26.65 -1.31 -20.24
C ASP A 515 -25.55 -0.80 -19.29
N ASP A 516 -25.58 -1.14 -18.01
CA ASP A 516 -24.64 -0.58 -17.03
C ASP A 516 -23.21 -1.08 -17.26
N LEU A 517 -23.04 -2.35 -17.62
CA LEU A 517 -21.72 -2.86 -18.00
C LEU A 517 -21.19 -2.15 -19.27
N SER A 518 -22.06 -1.89 -20.25
CA SER A 518 -21.70 -1.12 -21.46
C SER A 518 -21.26 0.30 -21.12
N LYS A 519 -21.93 0.96 -20.17
CA LYS A 519 -21.55 2.30 -19.68
C LYS A 519 -20.20 2.29 -18.98
N LEU A 520 -19.91 1.26 -18.18
CA LEU A 520 -18.60 1.10 -17.55
C LEU A 520 -17.51 0.99 -18.61
N PHE A 521 -17.69 0.10 -19.60
CA PHE A 521 -16.77 -0.04 -20.72
C PHE A 521 -16.60 1.28 -21.48
N ASN A 522 -17.67 2.02 -21.76
CA ASN A 522 -17.59 3.32 -22.44
C ASN A 522 -16.71 4.34 -21.68
N VAL A 523 -16.83 4.41 -20.34
CA VAL A 523 -15.97 5.28 -19.52
C VAL A 523 -14.51 4.84 -19.58
N LEU A 524 -14.24 3.54 -19.41
CA LEU A 524 -12.88 3.00 -19.39
C LEU A 524 -12.22 3.03 -20.78
N ASP A 525 -13.00 2.87 -21.84
CA ASP A 525 -12.55 2.96 -23.23
C ASP A 525 -12.17 4.38 -23.64
N SER A 526 -12.45 5.39 -22.81
CA SER A 526 -12.18 6.77 -23.15
C SER A 526 -10.68 7.12 -23.32
N ASP A 527 -9.75 6.28 -22.80
CA ASP A 527 -8.31 6.28 -23.11
C ASP A 527 -7.94 5.03 -23.94
N PRO A 528 -7.20 5.15 -25.06
CA PRO A 528 -6.85 4.02 -25.91
C PRO A 528 -6.08 2.88 -25.22
N THR A 529 -5.27 3.18 -24.21
CA THR A 529 -4.51 2.16 -23.48
C THR A 529 -5.41 1.46 -22.46
N SER A 530 -6.23 2.21 -21.74
CA SER A 530 -7.28 1.70 -20.86
C SER A 530 -8.26 0.80 -21.61
N ALA A 531 -8.71 1.21 -22.81
CA ALA A 531 -9.55 0.41 -23.68
C ALA A 531 -8.93 -0.97 -23.97
N LYS A 532 -7.62 -1.01 -24.26
CA LYS A 532 -6.90 -2.26 -24.48
C LYS A 532 -6.90 -3.14 -23.22
N ILE A 533 -6.69 -2.56 -22.04
CA ILE A 533 -6.65 -3.28 -20.76
C ILE A 533 -8.00 -3.95 -20.50
N VAL A 534 -9.08 -3.16 -20.48
CA VAL A 534 -10.41 -3.65 -20.10
C VAL A 534 -10.99 -4.63 -21.14
N ASN A 535 -10.78 -4.39 -22.44
CA ASN A 535 -11.25 -5.30 -23.48
C ASN A 535 -10.44 -6.60 -23.54
N ALA A 536 -9.12 -6.56 -23.27
CA ALA A 536 -8.34 -7.78 -23.12
C ALA A 536 -8.80 -8.60 -21.91
N ALA A 537 -9.07 -7.95 -20.78
CA ALA A 537 -9.62 -8.60 -19.59
C ALA A 537 -11.01 -9.20 -19.85
N GLY A 538 -11.89 -8.49 -20.56
CA GLY A 538 -13.20 -9.01 -20.96
C GLY A 538 -13.10 -10.24 -21.86
N SER A 539 -12.15 -10.25 -22.81
CA SER A 539 -11.86 -11.42 -23.65
C SER A 539 -11.36 -12.60 -22.82
N GLN A 540 -10.45 -12.38 -21.86
CA GLN A 540 -9.97 -13.43 -20.97
C GLN A 540 -11.10 -14.02 -20.11
N TRP A 541 -12.03 -13.18 -19.64
CA TRP A 541 -13.23 -13.66 -18.95
C TRP A 541 -14.14 -14.50 -19.87
N ASN A 542 -14.30 -14.12 -21.14
CA ASN A 542 -15.05 -14.94 -22.11
C ASN A 542 -14.41 -16.33 -22.30
N ASP A 543 -13.09 -16.39 -22.50
CA ASP A 543 -12.35 -17.65 -22.65
C ASP A 543 -12.49 -18.53 -21.40
N TYR A 544 -12.34 -17.92 -20.23
CA TYR A 544 -12.47 -18.60 -18.95
C TYR A 544 -13.88 -19.14 -18.72
N LEU A 545 -14.92 -18.36 -19.00
CA LEU A 545 -16.31 -18.80 -18.88
C LEU A 545 -16.64 -19.92 -19.87
N ALA A 546 -16.13 -19.86 -21.11
CA ALA A 546 -16.30 -20.91 -22.10
C ALA A 546 -15.62 -22.22 -21.64
N TYR A 547 -14.41 -22.13 -21.10
CA TYR A 547 -13.70 -23.26 -20.52
C TYR A 547 -14.47 -23.87 -19.34
N GLN A 548 -14.94 -23.04 -18.39
CA GLN A 548 -15.72 -23.49 -17.24
C GLN A 548 -17.05 -24.12 -17.64
N ALA A 549 -17.72 -23.59 -18.68
CA ALA A 549 -18.96 -24.17 -19.21
C ALA A 549 -18.75 -25.59 -19.77
N GLY A 550 -17.57 -25.86 -20.35
CA GLY A 550 -17.19 -27.20 -20.80
C GLY A 550 -16.96 -28.19 -19.64
N LEU A 551 -16.44 -27.72 -18.51
CA LEU A 551 -16.22 -28.53 -17.30
C LEU A 551 -17.49 -28.72 -16.46
N HIS A 552 -18.39 -27.75 -16.49
CA HIS A 552 -19.63 -27.69 -15.70
C HIS A 552 -20.86 -27.51 -16.60
N PRO A 553 -21.28 -28.55 -17.35
CA PRO A 553 -22.39 -28.44 -18.31
C PRO A 553 -23.72 -27.97 -17.69
N GLU A 554 -23.92 -28.22 -16.39
CA GLU A 554 -25.08 -27.77 -15.64
C GLU A 554 -25.13 -26.25 -15.41
N GLN A 555 -23.97 -25.57 -15.43
CA GLN A 555 -23.86 -24.11 -15.29
C GLN A 555 -23.63 -23.39 -16.62
N ALA A 556 -23.41 -24.13 -17.71
CA ALA A 556 -23.12 -23.59 -19.03
C ALA A 556 -24.12 -22.52 -19.52
N PRO A 557 -25.46 -22.62 -19.27
CA PRO A 557 -26.38 -21.56 -19.65
C PRO A 557 -26.10 -20.22 -18.94
N ALA A 558 -25.78 -20.25 -17.64
CA ALA A 558 -25.50 -19.04 -16.85
C ALA A 558 -24.16 -18.39 -17.27
N MET A 559 -23.13 -19.22 -17.49
CA MET A 559 -21.84 -18.76 -18.00
C MET A 559 -21.96 -18.17 -19.40
N GLY A 560 -22.75 -18.79 -20.29
CA GLY A 560 -23.03 -18.28 -21.63
C GLY A 560 -23.77 -16.94 -21.63
N MET A 561 -24.73 -16.74 -20.70
CA MET A 561 -25.39 -15.43 -20.54
C MET A 561 -24.39 -14.35 -20.08
N SER A 562 -23.54 -14.67 -19.10
CA SER A 562 -22.53 -13.75 -18.58
C SER A 562 -21.51 -13.35 -19.67
N SER A 563 -21.05 -14.33 -20.46
CA SER A 563 -20.18 -14.09 -21.62
C SER A 563 -20.87 -13.26 -22.72
N GLY A 564 -22.16 -13.49 -22.95
CA GLY A 564 -22.97 -12.66 -23.85
C GLY A 564 -23.05 -11.20 -23.39
N HIS A 565 -23.28 -10.97 -22.09
CA HIS A 565 -23.30 -9.63 -21.51
C HIS A 565 -21.94 -8.92 -21.65
N LEU A 566 -20.83 -9.61 -21.34
CA LEU A 566 -19.47 -9.07 -21.52
C LEU A 566 -19.20 -8.68 -22.97
N THR A 567 -19.53 -9.58 -23.91
CA THR A 567 -19.31 -9.35 -25.35
C THR A 567 -20.12 -8.16 -25.86
N GLN A 568 -21.39 -8.06 -25.44
CA GLN A 568 -22.24 -6.92 -25.78
C GLN A 568 -21.68 -5.62 -25.21
N ALA A 569 -21.23 -5.62 -23.95
CA ALA A 569 -20.70 -4.44 -23.29
C ALA A 569 -19.40 -3.94 -23.93
N MET A 570 -18.44 -4.83 -24.20
CA MET A 570 -17.21 -4.52 -24.93
C MET A 570 -17.53 -3.88 -26.29
N THR A 571 -18.43 -4.51 -27.05
CA THR A 571 -18.80 -4.02 -28.39
C THR A 571 -19.48 -2.65 -28.32
N SER A 572 -20.40 -2.46 -27.36
CA SER A 572 -21.18 -1.23 -27.23
C SER A 572 -20.32 -0.07 -26.75
N GLY A 573 -19.49 -0.28 -25.71
CA GLY A 573 -18.55 0.72 -25.19
C GLY A 573 -17.59 1.20 -26.26
N PHE A 574 -16.99 0.26 -27.01
CA PHE A 574 -16.09 0.57 -28.11
C PHE A 574 -16.77 1.40 -29.21
N GLN A 575 -17.97 1.00 -29.64
CA GLN A 575 -18.72 1.71 -30.67
C GLN A 575 -19.16 3.10 -30.23
N ASP A 576 -19.56 3.27 -28.97
CA ASP A 576 -19.99 4.56 -28.45
C ASP A 576 -18.81 5.52 -28.33
N GLN A 577 -17.62 5.03 -27.98
CA GLN A 577 -16.42 5.85 -28.00
C GLN A 577 -16.01 6.26 -29.41
N LEU A 578 -16.14 5.38 -30.42
CA LEU A 578 -15.91 5.77 -31.81
C LEU A 578 -16.88 6.86 -32.28
N LYS A 579 -18.16 6.77 -31.91
CA LYS A 579 -19.16 7.82 -32.22
C LYS A 579 -18.83 9.13 -31.52
N ALA A 580 -18.38 9.08 -30.28
CA ALA A 580 -17.96 10.25 -29.51
C ALA A 580 -16.81 11.00 -30.21
N LEU A 581 -15.76 10.27 -30.58
CA LEU A 581 -14.58 10.85 -31.22
C LEU A 581 -14.91 11.49 -32.57
N ASP A 582 -15.80 10.88 -33.35
CA ASP A 582 -16.30 11.43 -34.62
C ASP A 582 -17.14 12.70 -34.41
N ALA A 583 -18.09 12.68 -33.46
CA ALA A 583 -18.95 13.80 -33.13
C ALA A 583 -18.16 15.05 -32.66
N HIS A 584 -17.05 14.84 -31.95
CA HIS A 584 -16.19 15.90 -31.42
C HIS A 584 -15.03 16.29 -32.37
N LYS A 585 -15.00 15.76 -33.60
CA LYS A 585 -13.98 16.04 -34.64
C LYS A 585 -12.53 15.76 -34.19
N GLN A 586 -12.34 14.79 -33.30
CA GLN A 586 -11.03 14.48 -32.70
C GLN A 586 -10.23 13.47 -33.56
N TRP A 587 -9.94 13.85 -34.81
CA TRP A 587 -9.37 12.96 -35.82
C TRP A 587 -8.01 12.35 -35.45
N GLU A 588 -7.13 13.08 -34.77
CA GLU A 588 -5.81 12.57 -34.34
C GLU A 588 -5.93 11.52 -33.24
N PHE A 589 -6.84 11.74 -32.27
CA PHE A 589 -7.13 10.76 -31.22
C PHE A 589 -7.84 9.53 -31.79
N THR A 590 -8.73 9.71 -32.76
CA THR A 590 -9.39 8.63 -33.52
C THR A 590 -8.38 7.73 -34.23
N GLN A 591 -7.30 8.27 -34.79
CA GLN A 591 -6.25 7.46 -35.43
C GLN A 591 -5.45 6.65 -34.42
N GLN A 592 -5.08 7.24 -33.27
CA GLN A 592 -4.41 6.51 -32.18
C GLN A 592 -5.30 5.42 -31.58
N TYR A 593 -6.59 5.72 -31.42
CA TYR A 593 -7.60 4.80 -30.94
C TYR A 593 -7.78 3.62 -31.91
N ASN A 594 -7.98 3.88 -33.20
CA ASN A 594 -8.12 2.85 -34.24
C ASN A 594 -6.85 1.98 -34.42
N GLN A 595 -5.65 2.58 -34.37
CA GLN A 595 -4.40 1.81 -34.48
C GLN A 595 -4.17 0.87 -33.29
N LYS A 596 -4.53 1.30 -32.07
CA LYS A 596 -4.40 0.48 -30.87
C LYS A 596 -5.55 -0.53 -30.72
N ALA A 597 -6.75 -0.18 -31.17
CA ALA A 597 -7.92 -1.06 -31.20
C ALA A 597 -7.81 -2.19 -32.25
N ALA A 598 -7.17 -1.95 -33.39
CA ALA A 598 -6.92 -2.99 -34.40
C ALA A 598 -6.11 -4.19 -33.83
N MET A 599 -5.34 -3.99 -32.77
CA MET A 599 -4.66 -5.08 -32.05
C MET A 599 -5.61 -5.89 -31.14
N ALA A 600 -6.62 -5.25 -30.54
CA ALA A 600 -7.66 -5.95 -29.78
C ALA A 600 -8.59 -6.76 -30.72
N ASP A 601 -8.94 -6.19 -31.88
CA ASP A 601 -9.67 -6.89 -32.95
C ASP A 601 -8.93 -8.12 -33.49
N THR A 602 -7.59 -8.17 -33.39
CA THR A 602 -6.81 -9.35 -33.81
C THR A 602 -6.97 -10.51 -32.82
N VAL A 603 -7.21 -10.20 -31.54
CA VAL A 603 -7.51 -11.20 -30.49
C VAL A 603 -8.97 -11.65 -30.60
N SER A 604 -9.92 -10.73 -30.78
CA SER A 604 -11.35 -11.05 -30.95
C SER A 604 -11.65 -11.83 -32.25
N ASN A 605 -10.87 -11.63 -33.32
CA ASN A 605 -11.04 -12.38 -34.56
C ASN A 605 -10.48 -13.81 -34.52
N LEU A 606 -9.62 -14.16 -33.57
CA LEU A 606 -9.19 -15.56 -33.40
C LEU A 606 -10.33 -16.45 -32.89
N ASP A 607 -11.24 -15.90 -32.07
CA ASP A 607 -12.42 -16.61 -31.55
C ASP A 607 -13.48 -16.88 -32.61
N LEU A 608 -13.70 -15.92 -33.52
CA LEU A 608 -14.62 -16.07 -34.65
C LEU A 608 -14.14 -17.14 -35.65
N VAL A 609 -12.81 -17.29 -35.80
CA VAL A 609 -12.23 -18.33 -36.66
C VAL A 609 -12.31 -19.72 -36.01
N LEU A 610 -12.21 -19.82 -34.68
CA LEU A 610 -12.35 -21.09 -33.95
C LEU A 610 -13.80 -21.56 -33.78
N HIS A 611 -14.76 -20.64 -33.63
CA HIS A 611 -16.20 -20.97 -33.61
C HIS A 611 -16.73 -21.37 -35.00
N GLY A 612 -16.07 -20.96 -36.08
CA GLY A 612 -16.40 -21.38 -37.45
C GLY A 612 -15.97 -22.82 -37.81
N CYS A 613 -15.16 -23.48 -36.98
CA CYS A 613 -14.64 -24.83 -37.26
C CYS A 613 -15.40 -25.98 -36.55
N SER A 614 -16.42 -25.70 -35.74
CA SER A 614 -17.16 -26.73 -34.99
C SER A 614 -18.43 -27.26 -35.68
N SER A 615 -18.74 -26.81 -36.90
CA SER A 615 -19.86 -27.35 -37.69
C SER A 615 -19.42 -28.03 -38.98
N ILE A 616 -18.83 -29.23 -38.85
CA ILE A 616 -18.76 -30.21 -39.95
C ILE A 616 -19.81 -31.30 -39.65
N PRO A 617 -20.88 -31.46 -40.45
CA PRO A 617 -21.87 -32.50 -40.24
C PRO A 617 -21.31 -33.83 -40.74
N LEU A 618 -21.19 -34.82 -39.85
CA LEU A 618 -20.95 -36.21 -40.23
C LEU A 618 -22.28 -36.95 -40.39
N HIS A 619 -22.57 -37.31 -41.64
CA HIS A 619 -23.31 -38.52 -41.99
C HIS A 619 -22.40 -39.75 -41.84
#